data_AF-A0A4Y7RTW4-F1
#
_entry.id   AF-A0A4Y7RTW4-F1
#
_cell.length_a   1.000
_cell.length_b   1.000
_cell.length_c   1.000
_cell.angle_alpha   90.00
_cell.angle_beta   90.00
_cell.angle_gamma   90.00
#
_symmetry.space_group_name_H-M   'P 1'
#
loop_
_entity.id
_entity.type
_entity.pdbx_description
1 polymer ?
#
loop_
_entity_poly.entity_id
_entity_poly.type
_entity_poly.pdbx_seq_one_letter_code
_entity_poly.pdbx_strand_id
1 'polypeptide(L)'
;MNCPSCQRALQDDFKFCPHCGAPIANNCYSCGKQVDPAWVSCPHCGAGLKGRASQHHPVNPPPPPQQQHYPHNPYQHGYHHGSSSYNKRHRRGFLGRIFSS
;
A
#
# COMPACT_ATOMS: atom_id res chain seq x y z
N MET A 1 -3.98 33.94 -13.60
CA MET A 1 -3.29 32.63 -13.75
C MET A 1 -4.21 31.52 -14.30
N ASN A 2 -3.70 30.37 -14.77
CA ASN A 2 -4.51 29.19 -15.12
C ASN A 2 -4.35 28.07 -14.09
N CYS A 3 -5.40 27.28 -13.85
CA CYS A 3 -5.32 26.14 -12.92
C CYS A 3 -4.37 25.07 -13.48
N PRO A 4 -3.37 24.59 -12.73
CA PRO A 4 -2.50 23.52 -13.21
C PRO A 4 -3.23 22.18 -13.32
N SER A 5 -4.37 21.99 -12.62
CA SER A 5 -5.11 20.73 -12.62
C SER A 5 -6.16 20.64 -13.74
N CYS A 6 -6.86 21.73 -14.05
CA CYS A 6 -7.97 21.74 -15.01
C CYS A 6 -7.86 22.81 -16.10
N GLN A 7 -6.77 23.58 -16.09
CA GLN A 7 -6.41 24.60 -17.08
C GLN A 7 -7.40 25.76 -17.25
N ARG A 8 -8.44 25.84 -16.39
CA ARG A 8 -9.38 26.97 -16.41
C ARG A 8 -8.72 28.25 -15.93
N ALA A 9 -9.16 29.38 -16.47
CA ALA A 9 -8.71 30.71 -16.04
C ALA A 9 -9.12 30.99 -14.58
N LEU A 10 -8.21 31.60 -13.84
CA LEU A 10 -8.35 31.91 -12.42
C LEU A 10 -7.79 33.30 -12.11
N GLN A 11 -8.43 33.97 -11.15
CA GLN A 11 -7.87 35.14 -10.49
C GLN A 11 -6.75 34.73 -9.54
N ASP A 12 -5.75 35.60 -9.43
CA ASP A 12 -4.53 35.38 -8.65
C ASP A 12 -4.78 35.34 -7.12
N ASP A 13 -5.95 35.82 -6.66
CA ASP A 13 -6.37 35.78 -5.25
C ASP A 13 -7.03 34.46 -4.80
N PHE A 14 -7.31 33.53 -5.73
CA PHE A 14 -7.99 32.29 -5.38
C PHE A 14 -7.06 31.26 -4.72
N LYS A 15 -7.41 30.84 -3.50
CA LYS A 15 -6.72 29.75 -2.80
C LYS A 15 -6.97 28.37 -3.38
N PHE A 16 -8.19 28.15 -3.88
CA PHE A 16 -8.64 26.90 -4.47
C PHE A 16 -9.38 27.19 -5.77
N CYS A 17 -9.25 26.29 -6.74
CA CYS A 17 -9.94 26.41 -8.01
C CYS A 17 -11.45 26.18 -7.80
N PRO A 18 -12.33 27.15 -8.13
CA PRO A 18 -13.78 26.96 -7.98
C PRO A 18 -14.33 25.90 -8.96
N HIS A 19 -13.59 25.54 -10.01
CA HIS A 19 -14.01 24.57 -11.01
C HIS A 19 -13.64 23.13 -10.69
N CYS A 20 -12.56 22.89 -9.94
CA CYS A 20 -12.07 21.53 -9.64
C CYS A 20 -11.66 21.29 -8.18
N GLY A 21 -11.62 22.33 -7.35
CA GLY A 21 -11.22 22.23 -5.94
C GLY A 21 -9.70 22.14 -5.71
N ALA A 22 -8.86 22.10 -6.74
CA ALA A 22 -7.42 22.02 -6.56
C ALA A 22 -6.85 23.26 -5.86
N PRO A 23 -5.90 23.13 -4.91
CA PRO A 23 -5.22 24.27 -4.31
C PRO A 23 -4.35 24.97 -5.34
N ILE A 24 -4.44 26.30 -5.39
CA ILE A 24 -3.67 27.14 -6.30
C ILE A 24 -2.74 28.07 -5.52
N ALA A 25 -3.12 28.44 -4.30
CA ALA A 25 -2.29 29.26 -3.43
C ALA A 25 -1.16 28.44 -2.79
N ASN A 26 -0.06 29.15 -2.54
CA ASN A 26 1.18 28.57 -2.07
C ASN A 26 1.14 28.46 -0.55
N ASN A 27 0.24 27.63 -0.07
CA ASN A 27 0.12 27.30 1.33
C ASN A 27 0.79 25.95 1.58
N CYS A 28 1.47 25.83 2.72
CA CYS A 28 2.01 24.55 3.15
C CYS A 28 0.85 23.57 3.36
N TYR A 29 0.86 22.44 2.65
CA TYR A 29 -0.16 21.39 2.76
C TYR A 29 -0.25 20.79 4.18
N SER A 30 0.82 20.88 4.97
CA SER A 30 0.89 20.32 6.31
C SER A 30 0.36 21.26 7.39
N CYS A 31 0.61 22.57 7.29
CA CYS A 31 0.27 23.52 8.36
C CYS A 31 -0.58 24.72 7.90
N GLY A 32 -0.92 24.82 6.62
CA GLY A 32 -1.77 25.88 6.05
C GLY A 32 -1.14 27.27 5.94
N LYS A 33 0.06 27.49 6.48
CA LYS A 33 0.74 28.80 6.39
C LYS A 33 1.22 29.09 4.98
N GLN A 34 1.21 30.37 4.61
CA GLN A 34 1.73 30.83 3.33
C GLN A 34 3.23 30.56 3.26
N VAL A 35 3.68 30.08 2.11
CA VAL A 35 5.05 29.70 1.83
C VAL A 35 5.39 30.10 0.39
N ASP A 36 6.66 30.38 0.13
CA ASP A 36 7.10 30.67 -1.22
C ASP A 36 7.20 29.37 -2.05
N PRO A 37 6.76 29.33 -3.32
CA PRO A 37 6.88 28.14 -4.17
C PRO A 37 8.32 27.73 -4.45
N ALA A 38 9.28 28.66 -4.39
CA ALA A 38 10.69 28.36 -4.61
C ALA A 38 11.30 27.57 -3.44
N TRP A 39 10.66 27.59 -2.27
CA TRP A 39 11.17 26.94 -1.07
C TRP A 39 11.02 25.42 -1.14
N VAL A 40 11.99 24.72 -0.53
CA VAL A 40 12.03 23.25 -0.51
C VAL A 40 11.24 22.70 0.68
N SER A 41 11.26 23.42 1.80
CA SER A 41 10.65 23.04 3.06
C SER A 41 9.95 24.22 3.70
N CYS A 42 8.90 23.93 4.46
CA CYS A 42 8.16 24.92 5.22
C CYS A 42 9.01 25.40 6.42
N PRO A 43 9.30 26.70 6.56
CA PRO A 43 10.04 27.22 7.72
C PRO A 43 9.24 27.14 9.02
N HIS A 44 7.94 26.86 8.94
CA HIS A 44 7.07 26.83 10.10
C HIS A 44 6.81 25.44 10.66
N CYS A 45 6.89 24.39 9.83
CA CYS A 45 6.63 23.01 10.26
C CYS A 45 7.61 21.97 9.70
N GLY A 46 8.52 22.35 8.81
CA GLY A 46 9.50 21.45 8.20
C GLY A 46 9.00 20.59 7.03
N ALA A 47 7.70 20.64 6.68
CA ALA A 47 7.13 19.84 5.60
C ALA A 47 7.67 20.23 4.20
N GLY A 48 7.91 19.25 3.32
CA GLY A 48 8.50 19.46 1.98
C GLY A 48 7.51 20.05 0.96
N LEU A 49 7.80 21.23 0.41
CA LEU A 49 6.87 22.04 -0.38
C LEU A 49 6.89 21.76 -1.89
N LYS A 50 7.92 21.08 -2.40
CA LYS A 50 8.04 20.80 -3.84
C LYS A 50 7.11 19.66 -4.25
N GLY A 51 6.34 19.93 -5.32
CA GLY A 51 5.26 19.11 -5.83
C GLY A 51 5.63 17.65 -5.95
N ARG A 52 4.73 16.79 -5.46
CA ARG A 52 4.79 15.34 -5.62
C ARG A 52 4.77 15.00 -7.10
N ALA A 53 5.94 14.71 -7.66
CA ALA A 53 6.10 13.68 -8.67
C ALA A 53 7.24 12.77 -8.17
N SER A 54 6.89 11.54 -7.81
CA SER A 54 7.86 10.47 -7.47
C SER A 54 8.65 10.62 -6.16
N GLN A 55 7.95 10.56 -5.03
CA GLN A 55 8.49 9.90 -3.83
C GLN A 55 7.44 8.92 -3.32
N HIS A 56 7.10 7.94 -4.16
CA HIS A 56 6.79 6.61 -3.64
C HIS A 56 8.09 6.10 -3.03
N HIS A 57 8.34 6.43 -1.75
CA HIS A 57 9.15 5.51 -0.97
C HIS A 57 8.36 4.20 -0.97
N PRO A 58 8.92 3.06 -1.41
CA PRO A 58 8.34 1.78 -1.07
C PRO A 58 8.41 1.70 0.45
N VAL A 59 7.30 2.03 1.12
CA VAL A 59 7.12 1.62 2.49
C VAL A 59 7.12 0.11 2.42
N ASN A 60 8.24 -0.50 2.83
CA ASN A 60 8.22 -1.94 3.08
C ASN A 60 7.09 -2.14 4.08
N PRO A 61 6.12 -3.02 3.79
CA PRO A 61 5.07 -3.31 4.76
C PRO A 61 5.74 -3.65 6.10
N PRO A 62 5.15 -3.25 7.24
CA PRO A 62 5.71 -3.59 8.53
C PRO A 62 5.98 -5.11 8.55
N PRO A 63 7.13 -5.55 9.10
CA PRO A 63 7.46 -6.96 9.13
C PRO A 63 6.29 -7.74 9.74
N PRO A 64 5.94 -8.92 9.20
CA PRO A 64 4.86 -9.71 9.75
C PRO A 64 5.12 -9.93 11.25
N PRO A 65 4.08 -9.92 12.10
CA PRO A 65 4.26 -10.16 13.52
C PRO A 65 5.05 -11.46 13.69
N GLN A 66 6.24 -11.36 14.29
CA GLN A 66 7.02 -12.53 14.62
C GLN A 66 6.12 -13.41 15.48
N GLN A 67 5.83 -14.62 15.00
CA GLN A 67 5.04 -15.61 15.71
C GLN A 67 5.77 -15.90 17.02
N GLN A 68 5.41 -15.16 18.08
CA GLN A 68 5.79 -15.52 19.43
C GLN A 68 5.20 -16.90 19.63
N HIS A 69 6.08 -17.89 19.77
CA HIS A 69 5.71 -19.26 20.12
C HIS A 69 5.12 -19.21 21.53
N TYR A 70 3.83 -18.88 21.61
CA TYR A 70 3.08 -18.98 22.85
C TYR A 70 3.05 -20.46 23.24
N PRO A 71 3.36 -20.79 24.51
CA PRO A 71 3.27 -22.17 24.97
C PRO A 71 1.85 -22.68 24.67
N HIS A 72 1.81 -23.79 23.93
CA HIS A 72 0.58 -24.48 23.59
C HIS A 72 -0.16 -24.80 24.89
N ASN A 73 -1.43 -24.38 24.95
CA ASN A 73 -2.27 -24.62 26.11
C ASN A 73 -2.44 -26.15 26.26
N PRO A 74 -2.02 -26.76 27.38
CA PRO A 74 -2.06 -28.23 27.55
C PRO A 74 -3.49 -28.80 27.57
N TYR A 75 -4.51 -27.95 27.60
CA TYR A 75 -5.92 -28.33 27.57
C TYR A 75 -6.56 -28.38 26.17
N GLN A 76 -5.79 -28.16 25.09
CA GLN A 76 -6.31 -28.30 23.72
C GLN A 76 -6.22 -29.77 23.24
N HIS A 77 -7.09 -30.62 23.77
CA HIS A 77 -7.35 -31.96 23.23
C HIS A 77 -8.76 -31.99 22.64
N GLY A 78 -8.89 -32.07 21.32
CA GLY A 78 -10.17 -32.38 20.70
C GLY A 78 -10.22 -32.12 19.21
N TYR A 79 -10.69 -33.13 18.48
CA TYR A 79 -11.13 -33.13 17.08
C TYR A 79 -10.04 -33.36 16.01
N HIS A 80 -9.76 -34.64 15.77
CA HIS A 80 -9.18 -35.12 14.51
C HIS A 80 -10.16 -34.84 13.36
N HIS A 81 -10.02 -33.72 12.66
CA HIS A 81 -10.70 -33.51 11.38
C HIS A 81 -9.87 -34.18 10.27
N GLY A 82 -10.29 -35.38 9.85
CA GLY A 82 -9.65 -36.14 8.78
C GLY A 82 -9.59 -35.30 7.50
N SER A 83 -8.39 -34.88 7.12
CA SER A 83 -8.16 -34.14 5.88
C SER A 83 -7.98 -35.14 4.74
N SER A 84 -9.02 -35.27 3.92
CA SER A 84 -9.03 -35.99 2.67
C SER A 84 -7.81 -35.63 1.80
N SER A 85 -6.89 -36.58 1.62
CA SER A 85 -5.82 -36.46 0.62
C SER A 85 -6.37 -36.74 -0.77
N TYR A 86 -6.84 -35.70 -1.46
CA TYR A 86 -6.99 -35.72 -2.91
C TYR A 86 -5.73 -35.10 -3.54
N ASN A 87 -4.80 -35.92 -4.02
CA ASN A 87 -3.92 -35.51 -5.12
C ASN A 87 -3.46 -36.69 -5.99
N LYS A 88 -4.16 -36.80 -7.12
CA LYS A 88 -3.66 -37.03 -8.49
C LYS A 88 -2.46 -37.99 -8.68
N ARG A 89 -2.81 -39.20 -9.13
CA ARG A 89 -2.46 -39.80 -10.44
C ARG A 89 -1.05 -39.48 -10.99
N HIS A 90 -0.12 -40.41 -10.82
CA HIS A 90 0.89 -40.71 -11.86
C HIS A 90 0.49 -42.00 -12.57
N ARG A 91 0.08 -41.88 -13.84
CA ARG A 91 -0.14 -43.00 -14.75
C ARG A 91 1.20 -43.71 -15.00
N ARG A 92 1.27 -45.00 -14.78
CA ARG A 92 1.94 -45.94 -15.71
C ARG A 92 1.02 -47.14 -15.86
N GLY A 93 0.48 -47.28 -17.07
CA GLY A 93 -0.36 -48.40 -17.43
C GLY A 93 0.46 -49.61 -17.84
N PHE A 94 -0.26 -50.74 -17.82
CA PHE A 94 -0.12 -51.91 -18.67
C PHE A 94 0.98 -52.94 -18.34
N LEU A 95 0.50 -54.19 -18.20
CA LEU A 95 1.17 -55.49 -18.08
C LEU A 95 1.64 -55.94 -16.69
N GLY A 96 1.15 -57.12 -16.31
CA GLY A 96 1.83 -57.96 -15.32
C GLY A 96 0.91 -58.76 -14.41
N ARG A 97 -0.01 -59.55 -14.98
CA ARG A 97 -0.25 -60.89 -14.38
C ARG A 97 1.07 -61.67 -14.49
N ILE A 98 1.22 -62.70 -13.65
CA ILE A 98 2.03 -63.92 -13.81
C ILE A 98 3.43 -64.03 -13.12
N PHE A 99 3.42 -64.86 -12.08
CA PHE A 99 4.43 -65.77 -11.49
C PHE A 99 5.48 -65.32 -10.46
N SER A 100 5.47 -66.13 -9.40
CA SER A 100 6.39 -66.34 -8.29
C SER A 100 7.79 -66.83 -8.71
N SER A 101 8.73 -66.70 -7.77
CA SER A 101 9.78 -67.70 -7.49
C SER A 101 10.00 -67.76 -5.98
#